data_AF-A0A7C4RLW8-F1
#
_entry.id   AF-A0A7C4RLW8-F1
#
_cell.length_a   1.000
_cell.length_b   1.000
_cell.length_c   1.000
_cell.angle_alpha   90.00
_cell.angle_beta   90.00
_cell.angle_gamma   90.00
#
_symmetry.space_group_name_H-M   'P 1'
#
loop_
_entity.id
_entity.type
_entity.pdbx_description
1 polymer ?
#
loop_
_entity_poly.entity_id
_entity_poly.type
_entity_poly.pdbx_seq_one_letter_code
_entity_poly.pdbx_strand_id
1 'polypeptide(L)'
;RGLPHILPDYLDYTVTGNQPVVVRESLLPQILDMGAKLVESSIELFPPGLIGPFCIETVYNPRKGFIVFEVSARIVAGTNLYPEGSPYTPYLFKEPMSTGRRIARDIRVALERNLLPSLVY
;
A
#
# COMPACT_ATOMS: atom_id res chain seq x y z
N ARG A 1 31.90 6.41 -15.24
CA ARG A 1 30.93 5.71 -16.12
C ARG A 1 29.60 6.43 -16.03
N GLY A 2 29.54 7.68 -16.50
CA GLY A 2 28.27 8.35 -16.81
C GLY A 2 28.16 8.29 -18.31
N LEU A 3 27.09 7.72 -18.85
CA LEU A 3 26.87 7.65 -20.28
C LEU A 3 26.68 9.08 -20.81
N PRO A 4 27.64 9.65 -21.56
CA PRO A 4 27.38 10.92 -22.21
C PRO A 4 26.29 10.65 -23.24
N HIS A 5 25.24 11.47 -23.27
CA HIS A 5 24.07 11.38 -24.18
C HIS A 5 22.84 10.58 -23.71
N ILE A 6 22.57 10.46 -22.40
CA ILE A 6 21.19 10.14 -21.97
C ILE A 6 20.32 11.36 -22.31
N LEU A 7 19.41 11.23 -23.29
CA LEU A 7 18.42 12.29 -23.55
C LEU A 7 17.60 12.46 -22.27
N PRO A 8 17.27 13.69 -21.84
CA PRO A 8 16.55 13.95 -20.58
C PRO A 8 15.27 13.12 -20.43
N ASP A 9 14.59 12.82 -21.54
CA ASP A 9 13.39 11.97 -21.60
C ASP A 9 13.63 10.51 -21.15
N TYR A 10 14.88 10.03 -21.14
CA TYR A 10 15.26 8.71 -20.58
C TYR A 10 15.62 8.76 -19.09
N LEU A 11 15.54 9.94 -18.46
CA LEU A 11 15.52 10.12 -17.00
C LEU A 11 14.09 10.41 -16.50
N ASP A 12 13.09 9.98 -17.27
CA ASP A 12 11.68 10.06 -16.91
C ASP A 12 11.25 8.78 -16.16
N TYR A 13 10.54 8.97 -15.05
CA TYR A 13 9.96 7.91 -14.23
C TYR A 13 8.43 7.94 -14.27
N THR A 14 7.86 8.52 -15.33
CA THR A 14 6.41 8.55 -15.57
C THR A 14 5.81 7.16 -15.46
N VAL A 15 4.90 7.01 -14.50
CA VAL A 15 4.20 5.75 -14.24
C VAL A 15 3.23 5.46 -15.38
N THR A 16 3.47 4.39 -16.13
CA THR A 16 2.63 3.97 -17.27
C THR A 16 1.85 2.68 -17.02
N GLY A 17 2.13 1.98 -15.91
CA GLY A 17 1.49 0.71 -15.59
C GLY A 17 2.03 0.10 -14.30
N ASN A 18 1.55 -1.12 -13.99
CA ASN A 18 1.94 -1.88 -12.81
C ASN A 18 2.13 -3.35 -13.20
N GLN A 19 3.02 -4.07 -12.51
CA GLN A 19 3.23 -5.51 -12.69
C GLN A 19 2.96 -6.24 -11.37
N PRO A 20 2.25 -7.38 -11.38
CA PRO A 20 2.06 -8.18 -10.17
C PRO A 20 3.38 -8.78 -9.69
N VAL A 21 3.59 -8.76 -8.38
CA VAL A 21 4.74 -9.36 -7.72
C VAL A 21 4.31 -9.92 -6.36
N VAL A 22 4.94 -11.00 -5.95
CA VAL A 22 4.89 -11.50 -4.57
C VAL A 22 6.28 -11.41 -3.96
N VAL A 23 6.32 -10.99 -2.71
CA VAL A 23 7.55 -10.91 -1.92
C VAL A 23 7.89 -12.28 -1.36
N ARG A 24 9.19 -12.58 -1.22
CA ARG A 24 9.69 -13.74 -0.48
C ARG A 24 9.09 -13.76 0.93
N GLU A 25 8.47 -14.88 1.31
CA GLU A 25 7.71 -15.01 2.56
C GLU A 25 8.47 -14.57 3.81
N SER A 26 9.77 -14.87 3.91
CA SER A 26 10.61 -14.48 5.04
C SER A 26 10.72 -12.96 5.26
N LEU A 27 10.31 -12.15 4.29
CA LEU A 27 10.31 -10.69 4.38
C LEU A 27 8.96 -10.11 4.82
N LEU A 28 7.89 -10.92 4.84
CA LEU A 28 6.55 -10.47 5.23
C LEU A 28 6.49 -9.91 6.66
N PRO A 29 7.13 -10.52 7.69
CA PRO A 29 7.10 -9.95 9.04
C PRO A 29 7.65 -8.53 9.10
N GLN A 30 8.73 -8.25 8.34
CA GLN A 30 9.32 -6.92 8.27
C GLN A 30 8.38 -5.91 7.60
N ILE A 31 7.71 -6.30 6.51
CA ILE A 31 6.75 -5.41 5.80
C ILE A 31 5.56 -5.08 6.70
N LEU A 32 5.03 -6.07 7.43
CA LEU A 32 3.90 -5.87 8.35
C LEU A 32 4.28 -4.96 9.52
N ASP A 33 5.48 -5.14 10.08
CA ASP A 33 6.03 -4.26 11.13
C ASP A 33 6.21 -2.82 10.64
N MET A 34 6.72 -2.63 9.41
CA MET A 34 6.80 -1.30 8.78
C MET A 34 5.42 -0.64 8.65
N GLY A 35 4.40 -1.42 8.25
CA GLY A 35 3.02 -0.94 8.19
C GLY A 35 2.45 -0.53 9.54
N ALA A 36 2.65 -1.35 10.57
CA ALA A 36 2.19 -1.06 11.93
C ALA A 36 2.82 0.23 12.47
N LYS A 37 4.14 0.36 12.38
CA LYS A 37 4.87 1.56 12.84
C LYS A 37 4.44 2.83 12.11
N LEU A 38 4.15 2.74 10.81
CA LEU A 38 3.64 3.88 10.05
C LEU A 38 2.26 4.32 10.56
N VAL A 39 1.35 3.37 10.81
CA VAL A 39 0.02 3.67 11.35
C VAL A 39 0.13 4.28 12.75
N GLU A 40 0.92 3.66 13.64
CA GLU A 40 1.16 4.18 15.00
C GLU A 40 1.71 5.62 14.97
N SER A 41 2.76 5.85 14.18
CA SER A 41 3.36 7.19 14.03
C SER A 41 2.35 8.19 13.45
N SER A 42 1.48 7.76 12.53
CA SER A 42 0.46 8.65 11.96
C SER A 42 -0.58 9.08 12.98
N ILE A 43 -0.95 8.20 13.93
CA ILE A 43 -1.90 8.51 15.01
C ILE A 43 -1.27 9.53 15.97
N GLU A 44 0.00 9.33 16.33
CA GLU A 44 0.72 10.23 17.24
C GLU A 44 0.94 11.62 16.65
N LEU A 45 1.31 11.70 15.37
CA LEU A 45 1.66 12.95 14.71
C LEU A 45 0.44 13.68 14.15
N PHE A 46 -0.57 12.94 13.67
CA PHE A 46 -1.71 13.49 12.92
C PHE A 46 -3.04 12.81 13.28
N PRO A 47 -3.61 13.04 14.47
CA PRO A 47 -4.90 12.44 14.84
C PRO A 47 -6.00 12.71 13.80
N PRO A 48 -6.82 11.71 13.41
CA PRO A 48 -6.94 10.36 13.97
C PRO A 48 -5.94 9.32 13.41
N GLY A 49 -5.00 9.74 12.57
CA GLY A 49 -4.03 8.89 11.87
C GLY A 49 -4.51 8.44 10.49
N LEU A 50 -3.78 7.50 9.90
CA LEU A 50 -4.14 6.87 8.62
C LEU A 50 -5.40 6.02 8.77
N ILE A 51 -6.44 6.36 8.00
CA ILE A 51 -7.68 5.60 7.89
C ILE A 51 -7.80 5.02 6.49
N GLY A 52 -8.03 3.72 6.39
CA GLY A 52 -8.20 3.02 5.13
C GLY A 52 -6.87 2.64 4.45
N PRO A 53 -6.82 2.60 3.11
CA PRO A 53 -5.66 2.09 2.39
C PRO A 53 -4.50 3.09 2.37
N PHE A 54 -3.29 2.56 2.45
CA PHE A 54 -2.05 3.30 2.20
C PHE A 54 -1.04 2.39 1.48
N CYS A 55 0.02 2.98 0.96
CA CYS A 55 1.14 2.27 0.35
C CYS A 55 2.48 2.80 0.88
N ILE A 56 3.39 1.87 1.21
CA ILE A 56 4.79 2.18 1.51
C ILE A 56 5.59 1.80 0.27
N GLU A 57 6.11 2.80 -0.43
CA GLU A 57 6.85 2.58 -1.68
C GLU A 57 8.32 2.37 -1.36
N THR A 58 8.83 1.20 -1.75
CA THR A 58 10.14 0.72 -1.31
C THR A 58 11.00 0.16 -2.43
N VAL A 59 12.31 0.21 -2.22
CA VAL A 59 13.28 -0.61 -2.94
C VAL A 59 13.93 -1.60 -1.95
N TYR A 60 14.14 -2.84 -2.37
CA TYR A 60 14.82 -3.83 -1.54
C TYR A 60 16.30 -3.94 -1.92
N ASN A 61 17.17 -3.74 -0.94
CA ASN A 61 18.61 -3.94 -1.09
C ASN A 61 19.06 -5.15 -0.26
N PRO A 62 19.76 -6.15 -0.83
CA PRO A 62 20.17 -7.35 -0.08
C PRO A 62 21.03 -7.12 1.16
N ARG A 63 21.73 -5.97 1.25
CA ARG A 63 22.56 -5.60 2.41
C ARG A 63 21.86 -4.67 3.39
N LYS A 64 20.93 -3.84 2.91
CA LYS A 64 20.26 -2.79 3.71
C LYS A 64 18.81 -3.10 4.06
N GLY A 65 18.18 -4.08 3.42
CA GLY A 65 16.75 -4.36 3.53
C GLY A 65 15.89 -3.40 2.70
N PHE A 66 14.64 -3.21 3.12
CA PHE A 66 13.72 -2.24 2.52
C PHE A 66 14.15 -0.81 2.80
N ILE A 67 14.20 0.01 1.76
CA ILE A 67 14.43 1.44 1.82
C ILE A 67 13.15 2.10 1.32
N VAL A 68 12.50 2.88 2.18
CA VAL A 68 11.29 3.64 1.85
C VAL A 68 11.70 4.92 1.15
N PHE A 69 11.03 5.25 0.04
CA PHE A 69 11.24 6.53 -0.65
C PHE A 69 9.97 7.38 -0.71
N GLU A 70 8.78 6.78 -0.61
CA GLU A 70 7.50 7.49 -0.58
C GLU A 70 6.47 6.74 0.27
N VAL A 71 5.53 7.49 0.85
CA VAL A 71 4.32 6.96 1.46
C VAL A 71 3.12 7.61 0.79
N SER A 72 2.27 6.79 0.18
CA SER A 72 0.97 7.20 -0.35
C SER A 72 -0.11 6.95 0.70
N ALA A 73 -0.64 8.01 1.33
CA ALA A 73 -1.68 7.94 2.37
C ALA A 73 -3.11 7.68 1.81
N ARG A 74 -3.21 6.90 0.74
CA ARG A 74 -4.45 6.58 0.02
C ARG A 74 -4.26 5.33 -0.83
N ILE A 75 -5.33 4.90 -1.51
CA ILE A 75 -5.26 3.86 -2.55
C ILE A 75 -4.30 4.27 -3.68
N VAL A 76 -3.58 3.29 -4.23
CA VAL A 76 -2.62 3.46 -5.33
C VAL A 76 -2.99 2.62 -6.56
N ALA A 77 -2.50 3.02 -7.73
CA ALA A 77 -2.78 2.36 -9.01
C ALA A 77 -2.37 0.88 -9.05
N GLY A 78 -1.36 0.47 -8.28
CA GLY A 78 -0.94 -0.93 -8.17
C GLY A 78 -2.05 -1.87 -7.69
N THR A 79 -3.06 -1.35 -6.99
CA THR A 79 -4.22 -2.14 -6.56
C THR A 79 -5.15 -2.55 -7.72
N ASN A 80 -5.08 -1.87 -8.87
CA ASN A 80 -5.88 -2.17 -10.06
C ASN A 80 -5.58 -3.55 -10.67
N LEU A 81 -4.42 -4.13 -10.36
CA LEU A 81 -4.06 -5.48 -10.77
C LEU A 81 -4.90 -6.58 -10.09
N TYR A 82 -5.61 -6.23 -9.02
CA TYR A 82 -6.24 -7.20 -8.13
C TYR A 82 -7.76 -6.93 -7.93
N PRO A 83 -8.57 -6.83 -9.00
CA PRO A 83 -10.00 -6.54 -8.90
C PRO A 83 -10.79 -7.65 -8.19
N GLU A 84 -10.31 -8.89 -8.26
CA GLU A 84 -10.90 -10.07 -7.60
C GLU A 84 -10.07 -10.54 -6.39
N GLY A 85 -9.05 -9.78 -5.98
CA GLY A 85 -8.14 -10.14 -4.90
C GLY A 85 -6.71 -10.38 -5.36
N SER A 86 -5.80 -10.44 -4.39
CA SER A 86 -4.37 -10.68 -4.59
C SER A 86 -3.99 -12.07 -4.09
N PRO A 87 -2.75 -12.54 -4.30
CA PRO A 87 -2.25 -13.76 -3.65
C PRO A 87 -2.34 -13.74 -2.11
N TYR A 88 -2.50 -12.57 -1.48
CA TYR A 88 -2.56 -12.41 -0.03
C TYR A 88 -3.99 -12.44 0.53
N THR A 89 -4.98 -11.96 -0.21
CA THR A 89 -6.35 -11.79 0.32
C THR A 89 -7.10 -13.09 0.65
N PRO A 90 -6.89 -14.23 -0.05
CA PRO A 90 -7.53 -15.50 0.30
C PRO A 90 -7.21 -16.03 1.69
N TYR A 91 -6.08 -15.64 2.29
CA TYR A 91 -5.73 -16.03 3.66
C TYR A 91 -6.61 -15.35 4.72
N LEU A 92 -7.33 -14.28 4.35
CA LEU A 92 -8.18 -13.50 5.26
C LEU A 92 -9.67 -13.56 4.88
N PHE A 93 -9.97 -13.73 3.60
CA PHE A 93 -11.34 -13.64 3.08
C PHE A 93 -11.70 -14.87 2.27
N LYS A 94 -12.92 -15.37 2.47
CA LYS A 94 -13.49 -16.51 1.72
C LYS A 94 -14.09 -16.11 0.37
N GLU A 95 -13.93 -14.86 -0.04
CA GLU A 95 -14.52 -14.28 -1.24
C GLU A 95 -13.53 -13.31 -1.90
N PRO A 96 -13.66 -13.02 -3.21
CA PRO A 96 -12.83 -12.07 -3.93
C PRO A 96 -12.71 -10.72 -3.20
N MET A 97 -11.51 -10.17 -3.02
CA MET A 97 -11.32 -8.96 -2.20
C MET A 97 -10.30 -8.00 -2.78
N SER A 98 -10.73 -7.07 -3.64
CA SER A 98 -9.90 -5.93 -4.02
C SER A 98 -9.78 -4.89 -2.91
N THR A 99 -8.81 -3.97 -3.02
CA THR A 99 -8.72 -2.82 -2.12
C THR A 99 -9.97 -1.95 -2.19
N GLY A 100 -10.54 -1.73 -3.38
CA GLY A 100 -11.81 -1.02 -3.54
C GLY A 100 -12.98 -1.72 -2.81
N ARG A 101 -13.10 -3.04 -2.94
CA ARG A 101 -14.11 -3.83 -2.22
C ARG A 101 -13.89 -3.78 -0.70
N ARG A 102 -12.63 -3.76 -0.25
CA ARG A 102 -12.26 -3.65 1.15
C ARG A 102 -12.70 -2.31 1.77
N ILE A 103 -12.52 -1.19 1.05
CA ILE A 103 -13.00 0.14 1.48
C ILE A 103 -14.53 0.15 1.58
N ALA A 104 -15.24 -0.33 0.55
CA ALA A 104 -16.69 -0.40 0.56
C ALA A 104 -17.23 -1.25 1.73
N ARG A 105 -16.53 -2.34 2.06
CA ARG A 105 -16.84 -3.16 3.25
C ARG A 105 -16.66 -2.40 4.54
N ASP A 106 -15.59 -1.63 4.72
CA ASP A 106 -15.39 -0.81 5.92
C ASP A 106 -16.52 0.20 6.11
N ILE A 107 -16.89 0.89 5.03
CA ILE A 107 -18.00 1.86 5.06
C ILE A 107 -19.31 1.17 5.47
N ARG A 108 -19.64 0.01 4.87
CA ARG A 108 -20.83 -0.75 5.21
C ARG A 108 -20.84 -1.17 6.68
N VAL A 109 -19.72 -1.71 7.19
CA VAL A 109 -19.60 -2.15 8.59
C VAL A 109 -19.71 -0.96 9.54
N ALA A 110 -19.12 0.19 9.20
CA ALA A 110 -19.24 1.40 10.00
C ALA A 110 -20.67 1.92 10.03
N LEU A 111 -21.39 1.90 8.91
CA LEU A 111 -22.82 2.24 8.87
C LEU A 111 -23.65 1.30 9.76
N GLU A 112 -23.47 -0.01 9.63
CA GLU A 112 -24.17 -1.03 10.45
C GLU A 112 -23.91 -0.86 11.95
N ARG A 113 -22.77 -0.30 12.32
CA ARG A 113 -22.35 -0.08 13.71
C ARG A 113 -22.54 1.36 14.21
N ASN A 114 -23.10 2.26 13.40
CA ASN A 114 -23.17 3.69 13.70
C ASN A 114 -21.80 4.33 14.01
N LEU A 115 -20.73 3.83 13.37
CA LEU A 115 -19.36 4.30 13.48
C LEU A 115 -18.89 5.07 12.24
N LEU A 116 -19.79 5.50 11.35
CA LEU A 116 -19.39 6.27 10.16
C LEU A 116 -18.53 7.51 10.49
N PRO A 117 -18.79 8.26 11.58
CA PRO A 117 -17.93 9.40 11.97
C PRO A 117 -16.47 9.02 12.28
N SER A 118 -16.15 7.75 12.51
CA SER A 118 -14.76 7.32 12.72
C SER A 118 -14.01 7.07 11.41
N LEU A 119 -14.68 7.11 10.26
CA LEU A 119 -14.06 6.89 8.94
C LEU A 119 -13.97 8.17 8.10
N VAL A 120 -14.78 9.18 8.42
CA VAL A 120 -14.89 10.43 7.68
C VAL A 120 -14.65 11.55 8.69
N TYR A 121 -13.58 12.32 8.49
CA TYR A 121 -13.20 13.45 9.33
C TYR A 121 -13.17 14.74 8.50
#